data_AF-A0A6G4U5I2-F1
#
_entry.id   AF-A0A6G4U5I2-F1
#
_cell.length_a   1.000
_cell.length_b   1.000
_cell.length_c   1.000
_cell.angle_alpha   90.00
_cell.angle_beta   90.00
_cell.angle_gamma   90.00
#
_symmetry.space_group_name_H-M   'P 1'
#
loop_
_entity.id
_entity.type
_entity.pdbx_description
1 polymer ?
#
loop_
_entity_poly.entity_id
_entity_poly.type
_entity_poly.pdbx_seq_one_letter_code
_entity_poly.pdbx_strand_id
1 'polypeptide(L)'
;MPELPPIEIACDESGSDGENLVAGNTDVFTHAGVRLVEPEAAAALAEVRARVRSPATQYKANHLLREKHRAVLVWVLGPEGPLSGRGRVHLMEKAYFVVVRLAGALGESDEDARALYAEARAALAPGEWARFLHAANDLLRTRNRDEAAPEPVAAFYGTLDALAPDGPALRRLRGSRPRAEAYRERLRIRPPDPP
;
A
#
# COMPACT_ATOMS: atom_id res chain seq x y z
N MET A 1 -1.39 -40.58 -6.10
CA MET A 1 -2.36 -39.56 -5.65
C MET A 1 -2.76 -38.75 -6.87
N PRO A 2 -4.05 -38.51 -7.15
CA PRO A 2 -4.42 -37.65 -8.26
C PRO A 2 -3.86 -36.25 -8.00
N GLU A 3 -3.19 -35.67 -9.00
CA GLU A 3 -2.78 -34.26 -8.96
C GLU A 3 -4.04 -33.41 -8.85
N LEU A 4 -4.08 -32.56 -7.82
CA LEU A 4 -5.10 -31.54 -7.76
C LEU A 4 -4.79 -30.51 -8.85
N PRO A 5 -5.81 -30.01 -9.58
CA PRO A 5 -5.60 -28.94 -10.54
C PRO A 5 -4.94 -27.75 -9.84
N PRO A 6 -4.01 -27.05 -10.51
CA PRO A 6 -3.33 -25.90 -9.92
C PRO A 6 -4.34 -24.83 -9.53
N ILE A 7 -4.15 -24.21 -8.35
CA ILE A 7 -4.93 -23.04 -7.94
C ILE A 7 -4.35 -21.84 -8.68
N GLU A 8 -5.09 -21.30 -9.63
CA GLU A 8 -4.75 -20.05 -10.29
C GLU A 8 -5.16 -18.87 -9.39
N ILE A 9 -4.18 -18.06 -9.01
CA ILE A 9 -4.39 -16.82 -8.24
C ILE A 9 -4.12 -15.66 -9.17
N ALA A 10 -5.17 -15.06 -9.71
CA ALA A 10 -5.08 -13.81 -10.44
C ALA A 10 -5.12 -12.64 -9.45
N CYS A 11 -4.03 -11.87 -9.38
CA CYS A 11 -3.95 -10.62 -8.62
C CYS A 11 -4.00 -9.44 -9.58
N ASP A 12 -4.94 -8.51 -9.37
CA ASP A 12 -4.94 -7.21 -10.05
C ASP A 12 -4.55 -6.11 -9.05
N GLU A 13 -3.57 -5.29 -9.42
CA GLU A 13 -3.12 -4.16 -8.63
C GLU A 13 -3.80 -2.87 -9.12
N SER A 14 -5.07 -2.69 -8.76
CA SER A 14 -5.78 -1.45 -9.10
C SER A 14 -5.42 -0.33 -8.13
N GLY A 15 -4.99 0.83 -8.64
CA GLY A 15 -4.75 2.04 -7.82
C GLY A 15 -3.36 2.16 -7.22
N SER A 16 -2.34 1.60 -7.87
CA SER A 16 -0.94 1.76 -7.45
C SER A 16 -0.54 3.24 -7.46
N ASP A 17 -0.32 3.82 -6.28
CA ASP A 17 0.34 5.12 -6.09
C ASP A 17 1.88 5.02 -6.30
N GLY A 18 2.35 3.88 -6.82
CA GLY A 18 3.77 3.57 -6.94
C GLY A 18 4.48 3.65 -5.59
N GLU A 19 5.65 4.30 -5.57
CA GLU A 19 6.42 4.54 -4.35
C GLU A 19 5.88 5.71 -3.50
N ASN A 20 4.78 6.37 -3.88
CA ASN A 20 4.25 7.52 -3.15
C ASN A 20 3.19 7.07 -2.13
N LEU A 21 3.64 6.54 -1.00
CA LEU A 21 2.76 5.99 0.03
C LEU A 21 2.09 7.07 0.90
N VAL A 22 2.41 8.36 0.70
CA VAL A 22 2.02 9.45 1.63
C VAL A 22 1.24 10.58 0.97
N ALA A 23 1.42 10.84 -0.34
CA ALA A 23 0.66 11.86 -1.08
C ALA A 23 -0.35 11.26 -2.10
N GLY A 24 -0.87 10.07 -1.82
CA GLY A 24 -1.96 9.49 -2.60
C GLY A 24 -3.33 10.08 -2.22
N ASN A 25 -4.35 9.81 -3.04
CA ASN A 25 -5.73 10.27 -2.78
C ASN A 25 -6.45 9.46 -1.69
N THR A 26 -5.84 8.39 -1.18
CA THR A 26 -6.42 7.47 -0.19
C THR A 26 -5.47 7.22 0.96
N ASP A 27 -6.02 7.00 2.15
CA ASP A 27 -5.27 6.64 3.37
C ASP A 27 -4.92 5.15 3.44
N VAL A 28 -5.46 4.33 2.52
CA VAL A 28 -5.30 2.88 2.53
C VAL A 28 -4.85 2.32 1.18
N PHE A 29 -4.02 1.28 1.22
CA PHE A 29 -3.89 0.32 0.13
C PHE A 29 -4.98 -0.74 0.26
N THR A 30 -5.52 -1.14 -0.88
CA THR A 30 -6.49 -2.22 -0.96
C THR A 30 -5.89 -3.34 -1.78
N HIS A 31 -5.77 -4.52 -1.18
CA HIS A 31 -5.49 -5.74 -1.91
C HIS A 31 -6.76 -6.60 -1.90
N ALA A 32 -7.33 -6.84 -3.06
CA ALA A 32 -8.55 -7.62 -3.21
C ALA A 32 -8.26 -8.90 -3.98
N GLY A 33 -8.83 -10.00 -3.50
CA GLY A 33 -8.78 -11.30 -4.16
C GLY A 33 -10.16 -11.94 -4.19
N VAL A 34 -10.39 -12.79 -5.19
CA VAL A 34 -11.61 -13.59 -5.31
C VAL A 34 -11.25 -15.05 -5.47
N ARG A 35 -12.05 -15.94 -4.89
CA ARG A 35 -11.92 -17.38 -5.10
C ARG A 35 -12.97 -17.84 -6.09
N LEU A 36 -12.59 -17.93 -7.36
CA LEU A 36 -13.42 -18.42 -8.46
C LEU A 36 -12.59 -19.34 -9.34
N VAL A 37 -13.20 -20.42 -9.82
CA VAL A 37 -12.61 -21.20 -10.93
C VAL A 37 -12.97 -20.55 -12.26
N GLU A 38 -12.16 -20.77 -13.30
CA GLU A 38 -12.33 -20.14 -14.60
C GLU A 38 -13.76 -20.25 -15.18
N PRO A 39 -14.44 -21.42 -15.16
CA PRO A 39 -15.80 -21.52 -15.69
C PRO A 39 -16.82 -20.64 -14.94
N GLU A 40 -16.68 -20.51 -13.61
CA GLU A 40 -17.55 -19.66 -12.79
C GLU A 40 -17.29 -18.18 -13.08
N ALA A 41 -16.02 -17.80 -13.21
CA ALA A 41 -15.64 -16.43 -13.57
C ALA A 41 -16.17 -16.06 -14.97
N ALA A 42 -16.07 -16.96 -15.94
CA ALA A 42 -16.58 -16.77 -17.29
C ALA A 42 -18.11 -16.58 -17.30
N ALA A 43 -18.85 -17.41 -16.55
CA ALA A 43 -20.30 -17.30 -16.41
C ALA A 43 -20.71 -15.98 -15.73
N ALA A 44 -20.02 -15.59 -14.65
CA ALA A 44 -20.25 -14.33 -13.97
C ALA A 44 -20.06 -13.12 -14.92
N LEU A 45 -18.97 -13.12 -15.70
CA LEU A 45 -18.72 -12.07 -16.69
C LEU A 45 -19.74 -12.07 -17.84
N ALA A 46 -20.26 -13.23 -18.25
CA ALA A 46 -21.32 -13.32 -19.25
C ALA A 46 -22.62 -12.68 -18.75
N GLU A 47 -23.00 -12.93 -17.50
CA GLU A 47 -24.17 -12.29 -16.88
C GLU A 47 -23.97 -10.78 -16.73
N VAL A 48 -22.78 -10.33 -16.30
CA VAL A 48 -22.44 -8.90 -16.24
C VAL A 48 -22.61 -8.27 -17.62
N ARG A 49 -22.13 -8.90 -18.70
CA ARG A 49 -22.33 -8.44 -20.08
C ARG A 49 -23.79 -8.31 -20.46
N ALA A 50 -24.59 -9.34 -20.18
CA ALA A 50 -26.01 -9.36 -20.48
C ALA A 50 -26.77 -8.22 -19.77
N ARG A 51 -26.45 -7.98 -18.49
CA ARG A 51 -27.10 -6.94 -17.68
C ARG A 51 -26.64 -5.52 -18.04
N VAL A 52 -25.36 -5.33 -18.33
CA VAL A 52 -24.79 -4.02 -18.71
C VAL A 52 -25.12 -3.65 -20.15
N ARG A 53 -25.34 -4.65 -21.03
CA ARG A 53 -25.52 -4.49 -22.48
C ARG A 53 -24.34 -3.78 -23.15
N SER A 54 -23.12 -4.24 -22.84
CA SER A 54 -21.88 -3.70 -23.40
C SER A 54 -21.12 -4.79 -24.16
N PRO A 55 -20.50 -4.47 -25.31
CA PRO A 55 -19.68 -5.41 -26.07
C PRO A 55 -18.29 -5.64 -25.46
N ALA A 56 -18.00 -5.06 -24.28
CA ALA A 56 -16.69 -5.16 -23.65
C ALA A 56 -16.33 -6.62 -23.31
N THR A 57 -15.18 -7.09 -23.79
CA THR A 57 -14.61 -8.39 -23.44
C THR A 57 -13.88 -8.36 -22.10
N GLN A 58 -13.42 -7.17 -21.67
CA GLN A 58 -12.82 -6.91 -20.36
C GLN A 58 -13.60 -5.82 -19.60
N TYR A 59 -13.86 -6.07 -18.31
CA TYR A 59 -14.52 -5.11 -17.43
C TYR A 59 -13.54 -4.56 -16.41
N LYS A 60 -13.20 -3.27 -16.56
CA LYS A 60 -12.56 -2.50 -15.49
C LYS A 60 -13.60 -2.11 -14.46
N ALA A 61 -13.20 -1.96 -13.19
CA ALA A 61 -14.10 -1.53 -12.11
C ALA A 61 -14.86 -0.25 -12.46
N ASN A 62 -14.19 0.72 -13.08
CA ASN A 62 -14.79 1.99 -13.54
C ASN A 62 -15.95 1.85 -14.52
N HIS A 63 -16.14 0.68 -15.16
CA HIS A 63 -17.35 0.42 -15.94
C HIS A 63 -18.54 0.12 -15.01
N LEU A 64 -18.36 -0.74 -14.03
CA LEU A 64 -19.43 -1.11 -13.08
C LEU A 64 -19.75 -0.01 -12.07
N LEU A 65 -18.78 0.84 -11.74
CA LEU A 65 -18.95 1.97 -10.81
C LEU A 65 -19.79 3.13 -11.38
N ARG A 66 -20.12 3.11 -12.68
CA ARG A 66 -20.98 4.15 -13.28
C ARG A 66 -22.40 4.03 -12.74
N GLU A 67 -23.05 5.16 -12.46
CA GLU A 67 -24.40 5.19 -11.88
C GLU A 67 -25.41 4.36 -12.68
N LYS A 68 -25.36 4.42 -14.01
CA LYS A 68 -26.23 3.61 -14.90
C LYS A 68 -26.07 2.09 -14.77
N HIS A 69 -25.01 1.62 -14.12
CA HIS A 69 -24.73 0.20 -13.88
C HIS A 69 -24.80 -0.17 -12.39
N ARG A 70 -25.29 0.73 -11.53
CA ARG A 70 -25.38 0.53 -10.08
C ARG A 70 -26.14 -0.73 -9.69
N ALA A 71 -27.24 -1.04 -10.37
CA ALA A 71 -28.01 -2.27 -10.11
C ALA A 71 -27.19 -3.55 -10.37
N VAL A 72 -26.31 -3.54 -11.38
CA VAL A 72 -25.42 -4.66 -11.69
C VAL A 72 -24.33 -4.79 -10.63
N LEU A 73 -23.74 -3.67 -10.21
CA LEU A 73 -22.74 -3.66 -9.14
C LEU A 73 -23.33 -4.21 -7.82
N VAL A 74 -24.53 -3.75 -7.44
CA VAL A 74 -25.23 -4.25 -6.24
C VAL A 74 -25.53 -5.73 -6.36
N TRP A 75 -25.93 -6.22 -7.53
CA TRP A 75 -26.11 -7.66 -7.75
C TRP A 75 -24.79 -8.43 -7.64
N VAL A 76 -23.71 -7.95 -8.27
CA VAL A 76 -22.39 -8.63 -8.24
C VAL A 76 -21.90 -8.84 -6.80
N LEU A 77 -22.09 -7.83 -5.94
CA LEU A 77 -21.67 -7.84 -4.53
C LEU A 77 -22.75 -8.33 -3.56
N GLY A 78 -23.96 -8.55 -4.05
CA GLY A 78 -25.12 -8.94 -3.26
C GLY A 78 -25.10 -10.42 -2.87
N PRO A 79 -26.01 -10.85 -2.00
CA PRO A 79 -26.05 -12.23 -1.49
C PRO A 79 -26.21 -13.28 -2.60
N GLU A 80 -26.99 -12.96 -3.64
CA GLU A 80 -27.22 -13.78 -4.84
C GLU A 80 -26.17 -13.54 -5.95
N GLY A 81 -25.14 -12.76 -5.64
CA GLY A 81 -24.09 -12.37 -6.57
C GLY A 81 -22.94 -13.38 -6.62
N PRO A 82 -22.19 -13.42 -7.73
CA PRO A 82 -21.06 -14.34 -7.91
C PRO A 82 -19.91 -14.11 -6.90
N LEU A 83 -19.83 -12.96 -6.23
CA LEU A 83 -18.76 -12.66 -5.27
C LEU A 83 -19.15 -12.87 -3.81
N SER A 84 -20.42 -13.19 -3.53
CA SER A 84 -20.92 -13.43 -2.17
C SER A 84 -20.11 -14.52 -1.46
N GLY A 85 -19.47 -14.18 -0.35
CA GLY A 85 -18.60 -15.11 0.41
C GLY A 85 -17.31 -15.55 -0.29
N ARG A 86 -17.05 -15.07 -1.51
CA ARG A 86 -15.88 -15.47 -2.34
C ARG A 86 -14.85 -14.36 -2.50
N GLY A 87 -15.24 -13.11 -2.23
CA GLY A 87 -14.34 -11.95 -2.19
C GLY A 87 -13.67 -11.77 -0.84
N ARG A 88 -12.39 -11.41 -0.86
CA ARG A 88 -11.62 -10.94 0.31
C ARG A 88 -10.97 -9.62 -0.05
N VAL A 89 -11.08 -8.66 0.86
CA VAL A 89 -10.45 -7.34 0.72
C VAL A 89 -9.59 -7.14 1.96
N HIS A 90 -8.30 -6.96 1.74
CA HIS A 90 -7.35 -6.54 2.76
C HIS A 90 -7.11 -5.04 2.60
N LEU A 91 -7.40 -4.29 3.67
CA LEU A 91 -7.13 -2.86 3.76
C LEU A 91 -5.91 -2.65 4.63
N MET A 92 -4.94 -1.90 4.11
CA MET A 92 -3.71 -1.58 4.80
C MET A 92 -3.57 -0.07 4.91
N GLU A 93 -3.49 0.44 6.14
CA GLU A 93 -3.30 1.87 6.39
C GLU A 93 -1.87 2.28 6.00
N LYS A 94 -1.77 3.31 5.14
CA LYS A 94 -0.51 3.65 4.49
C LYS A 94 0.50 4.23 5.46
N ALA A 95 0.08 5.09 6.37
CA ALA A 95 0.98 5.73 7.31
C ALA A 95 1.61 4.71 8.27
N TYR A 96 0.82 3.77 8.79
CA TYR A 96 1.27 2.66 9.60
C TYR A 96 2.23 1.76 8.81
N PHE A 97 1.90 1.44 7.56
CA PHE A 97 2.80 0.68 6.70
C PHE A 97 4.16 1.38 6.51
N VAL A 98 4.18 2.69 6.24
CA VAL A 98 5.42 3.47 6.15
C VAL A 98 6.23 3.39 7.44
N VAL A 99 5.57 3.52 8.60
CA VAL A 99 6.25 3.41 9.91
C VAL A 99 6.83 2.01 10.14
N VAL A 100 6.09 0.95 9.82
CA VAL A 100 6.58 -0.44 9.91
C VAL A 100 7.79 -0.65 9.00
N ARG A 101 7.74 -0.16 7.77
CA ARG A 101 8.86 -0.27 6.83
C ARG A 101 10.08 0.54 7.27
N LEU A 102 9.87 1.74 7.82
CA LEU A 102 10.91 2.57 8.42
C LEU A 102 11.58 1.83 9.59
N ALA A 103 10.78 1.34 10.55
CA ALA A 103 11.29 0.59 11.70
C ALA A 103 12.13 -0.62 11.27
N GLY A 104 11.61 -1.44 10.34
CA GLY A 104 12.34 -2.58 9.81
C GLY A 104 13.63 -2.21 9.06
N ALA A 105 13.63 -1.11 8.30
CA ALA A 105 14.83 -0.60 7.63
C ALA A 105 15.92 -0.17 8.63
N LEU A 106 15.50 0.29 9.80
CA LEU A 106 16.35 0.73 10.90
C LEU A 106 16.65 -0.40 11.91
N GLY A 107 16.21 -1.62 11.65
CA GLY A 107 16.47 -2.79 12.50
C GLY A 107 15.67 -2.82 13.81
N GLU A 108 14.58 -2.07 13.88
CA GLU A 108 13.65 -2.05 15.01
C GLU A 108 12.57 -3.14 14.86
N SER A 109 11.89 -3.49 15.96
CA SER A 109 10.86 -4.53 15.98
C SER A 109 9.48 -4.05 15.51
N ASP A 110 8.55 -4.99 15.26
CA ASP A 110 7.14 -4.66 14.98
C ASP A 110 6.47 -3.97 16.18
N GLU A 111 6.82 -4.36 17.41
CA GLU A 111 6.39 -3.67 18.63
C GLU A 111 6.90 -2.22 18.69
N ASP A 112 8.15 -1.98 18.29
CA ASP A 112 8.71 -0.61 18.20
C ASP A 112 8.00 0.22 17.13
N ALA A 113 7.68 -0.38 15.97
CA ALA A 113 6.91 0.28 14.92
C ALA A 113 5.51 0.69 15.42
N ARG A 114 4.82 -0.19 16.14
CA ARG A 114 3.51 0.11 16.75
C ARG A 114 3.62 1.25 17.76
N ALA A 115 4.62 1.22 18.62
CA ALA A 115 4.85 2.28 19.61
C ALA A 115 5.15 3.62 18.92
N LEU A 116 6.01 3.63 17.90
CA LEU A 116 6.33 4.83 17.12
C LEU A 116 5.09 5.39 16.42
N TYR A 117 4.30 4.55 15.76
CA TYR A 117 3.07 5.00 15.11
C TYR A 117 2.09 5.60 16.11
N ALA A 118 1.81 4.91 17.22
CA ALA A 118 0.87 5.39 18.23
C ALA A 118 1.33 6.70 18.86
N GLU A 119 2.61 6.80 19.23
CA GLU A 119 3.21 7.99 19.82
C GLU A 119 3.18 9.17 18.84
N ALA A 120 3.71 9.00 17.63
CA ALA A 120 3.77 10.07 16.64
C ALA A 120 2.39 10.52 16.19
N ARG A 121 1.44 9.59 16.01
CA ARG A 121 0.07 9.91 15.57
C ARG A 121 -0.71 10.69 16.64
N ALA A 122 -0.44 10.45 17.91
CA ALA A 122 -1.06 11.14 19.04
C ALA A 122 -0.39 12.49 19.35
N ALA A 123 0.92 12.59 19.15
CA ALA A 123 1.72 13.73 19.57
C ALA A 123 1.88 14.83 18.50
N LEU A 124 1.90 14.47 17.21
CA LEU A 124 2.20 15.41 16.13
C LEU A 124 0.94 16.06 15.56
N ALA A 125 1.03 17.35 15.24
CA ALA A 125 -0.01 18.02 14.47
C ALA A 125 -0.14 17.38 13.07
N PRO A 126 -1.31 17.47 12.39
CA PRO A 126 -1.51 16.84 11.09
C PRO A 126 -0.43 17.18 10.03
N GLY A 127 0.02 18.43 10.00
CA GLY A 127 1.08 18.87 9.07
C GLY A 127 2.47 18.32 9.45
N GLU A 128 2.76 18.19 10.74
CA GLU A 128 4.00 17.57 11.22
C GLU A 128 4.04 16.07 10.91
N TRP A 129 2.91 15.40 11.13
CA TRP A 129 2.73 14.00 10.79
C TRP A 129 2.94 13.74 9.30
N ALA A 130 2.31 14.56 8.44
CA ALA A 130 2.49 14.47 6.99
C ALA A 130 3.95 14.67 6.58
N ARG A 131 4.63 15.69 7.13
CA ARG A 131 6.06 15.95 6.85
C ARG A 131 6.95 14.79 7.30
N PHE A 132 6.70 14.24 8.48
CA PHE A 132 7.42 13.07 9.00
C PHE A 132 7.28 11.87 8.06
N LEU A 133 6.04 11.55 7.67
CA LEU A 133 5.77 10.43 6.76
C LEU A 133 6.42 10.65 5.39
N HIS A 134 6.39 11.88 4.86
CA HIS A 134 7.04 12.20 3.60
C HIS A 134 8.54 11.94 3.65
N ALA A 135 9.21 12.48 4.67
CA ALA A 135 10.64 12.28 4.84
C ALA A 135 11.01 10.80 5.09
N ALA A 136 10.18 10.07 5.84
CA ALA A 136 10.33 8.63 6.05
C ALA A 136 10.18 7.84 4.73
N ASN A 137 9.18 8.18 3.93
CA ASN A 137 8.97 7.55 2.62
C ASN A 137 10.16 7.82 1.70
N ASP A 138 10.66 9.05 1.62
CA ASP A 138 11.81 9.40 0.80
C ASP A 138 13.10 8.67 1.23
N LEU A 139 13.29 8.44 2.53
CA LEU A 139 14.37 7.61 3.05
C LEU A 139 14.29 6.16 2.51
N LEU A 140 13.07 5.59 2.46
CA LEU A 140 12.80 4.20 2.05
C LEU A 140 12.86 3.96 0.53
N ARG A 141 12.73 5.01 -0.29
CA ARG A 141 12.64 4.87 -1.75
C ARG A 141 13.93 4.39 -2.39
N THR A 142 13.82 3.53 -3.39
CA THR A 142 14.99 3.02 -4.12
C THR A 142 15.58 4.05 -5.07
N ARG A 143 14.74 4.90 -5.67
CA ARG A 143 15.15 6.01 -6.54
C ARG A 143 14.62 7.32 -5.98
N ASN A 144 15.50 8.31 -5.85
CA ASN A 144 15.09 9.66 -5.51
C ASN A 144 14.49 10.33 -6.74
N ARG A 145 13.40 11.08 -6.56
CA ARG A 145 12.68 11.73 -7.67
C ARG A 145 13.45 12.89 -8.30
N ASP A 146 14.39 13.46 -7.55
CA ASP A 146 15.14 14.66 -7.90
C ASP A 146 16.61 14.47 -7.48
N GLU A 147 17.54 14.51 -8.43
CA GLU A 147 18.99 14.42 -8.13
C GLU A 147 19.49 15.64 -7.35
N ALA A 148 18.75 16.75 -7.41
CA ALA A 148 19.00 17.98 -6.67
C ALA A 148 18.38 17.99 -5.25
N ALA A 149 17.59 16.98 -4.88
CA ALA A 149 17.00 16.91 -3.54
C ALA A 149 18.10 16.72 -2.47
N PRO A 150 17.89 17.23 -1.24
CA PRO A 150 18.78 16.96 -0.13
C PRO A 150 18.96 15.45 0.08
N GLU A 151 20.14 15.05 0.56
CA GLU A 151 20.45 13.65 0.84
C GLU A 151 19.37 13.06 1.80
N PRO A 152 18.73 11.92 1.47
CA PRO A 152 17.52 11.46 2.17
C PRO A 152 17.70 11.23 3.68
N VAL A 153 18.89 10.81 4.13
CA VAL A 153 19.17 10.68 5.56
C VAL A 153 19.19 12.06 6.19
N ALA A 154 19.95 13.00 5.63
CA ALA A 154 20.03 14.36 6.17
C ALA A 154 18.64 15.03 6.24
N ALA A 155 17.82 14.88 5.19
CA ALA A 155 16.46 15.40 5.15
C ALA A 155 15.55 14.78 6.23
N PHE A 156 15.61 13.47 6.40
CA PHE A 156 14.82 12.74 7.39
C PHE A 156 15.17 13.17 8.82
N TYR A 157 16.46 13.17 9.18
CA TYR A 157 16.87 13.58 10.52
C TYR A 157 16.64 15.07 10.78
N GLY A 158 16.85 15.94 9.79
CA GLY A 158 16.49 17.35 9.92
C GLY A 158 14.99 17.56 10.18
N THR A 159 14.14 16.75 9.57
CA THR A 159 12.69 16.75 9.85
C THR A 159 12.43 16.26 11.28
N LEU A 160 13.03 15.14 11.68
CA LEU A 160 12.85 14.52 13.00
C LEU A 160 13.33 15.40 14.16
N ASP A 161 14.42 16.14 13.97
CA ASP A 161 14.99 17.07 14.96
C ASP A 161 14.09 18.30 15.16
N ALA A 162 13.32 18.68 14.14
CA ALA A 162 12.35 19.78 14.23
C ALA A 162 11.02 19.38 14.90
N LEU A 163 10.77 18.09 15.14
CA LEU A 163 9.53 17.61 15.77
C LEU A 163 9.60 17.75 17.29
N ALA A 164 8.53 18.30 17.86
CA ALA A 164 8.20 18.23 19.29
C ALA A 164 6.77 17.66 19.44
N PRO A 165 6.45 16.90 20.51
CA PRO A 165 7.27 16.58 21.68
C PRO A 165 8.22 15.37 21.50
N ASP A 166 9.17 15.24 22.42
CA ASP A 166 10.18 14.19 22.44
C ASP A 166 9.72 12.98 23.27
N GLY A 167 8.98 12.06 22.65
CA GLY A 167 8.57 10.80 23.27
C GLY A 167 9.65 9.72 23.17
N PRO A 168 9.54 8.61 23.95
CA PRO A 168 10.54 7.55 23.94
C PRO A 168 10.73 6.88 22.58
N ALA A 169 9.69 6.71 21.76
CA ALA A 169 9.84 6.12 20.43
C ALA A 169 10.55 7.08 19.46
N LEU A 170 10.19 8.36 19.48
CA LEU A 170 10.87 9.40 18.69
C LEU A 170 12.34 9.59 19.11
N ARG A 171 12.67 9.48 20.41
CA ARG A 171 14.07 9.46 20.89
C ARG A 171 14.86 8.29 20.33
N ARG A 172 14.30 7.07 20.38
CA ARG A 172 14.95 5.88 19.81
C ARG A 172 15.21 6.09 18.32
N LEU A 173 14.23 6.63 17.61
CA LEU A 173 14.34 6.93 16.19
C LEU A 173 15.46 7.95 15.90
N ARG A 174 15.62 9.00 16.71
CA ARG A 174 16.73 9.96 16.57
C ARG A 174 18.11 9.30 16.73
N GLY A 175 18.21 8.29 17.60
CA GLY A 175 19.44 7.51 17.79
C GLY A 175 19.78 6.54 16.64
N SER A 176 18.90 6.38 15.64
CA SER A 176 19.05 5.35 14.60
C SER A 176 19.82 5.81 13.35
N ARG A 177 20.40 7.02 13.35
CA ARG A 177 21.06 7.63 12.17
C ARG A 177 22.09 6.74 11.48
N PRO A 178 23.04 6.09 12.18
CA PRO A 178 24.00 5.20 11.52
C PRO A 178 23.33 4.03 10.77
N ARG A 179 22.16 3.56 11.25
CA ARG A 179 21.41 2.47 10.60
C ARG A 179 20.71 2.96 9.33
N ALA A 180 20.21 4.19 9.33
CA ALA A 180 19.64 4.83 8.14
C ALA A 180 20.71 5.01 7.04
N GLU A 181 21.91 5.46 7.41
CA GLU A 181 23.05 5.60 6.51
C GLU A 181 23.44 4.25 5.90
N ALA A 182 23.59 3.22 6.74
CA ALA A 182 23.88 1.86 6.28
C ALA A 182 22.76 1.29 5.38
N TYR A 183 21.50 1.61 5.66
CA TYR A 183 20.36 1.21 4.83
C TYR A 183 20.44 1.83 3.43
N ARG A 184 20.67 3.14 3.33
CA ARG A 184 20.81 3.84 2.04
C ARG A 184 21.98 3.32 1.23
N GLU A 185 23.09 2.99 1.88
CA GLU A 185 24.24 2.43 1.19
C GLU A 185 23.92 1.05 0.58
N ARG A 186 23.18 0.19 1.29
CA ARG A 186 22.71 -1.09 0.74
C ARG A 186 21.79 -0.93 -0.48
N LEU A 187 20.97 0.12 -0.52
CA LEU A 187 20.12 0.38 -1.68
C LEU A 187 20.93 0.76 -2.93
N ARG A 188 22.05 1.49 -2.76
CA ARG A 188 22.93 1.89 -3.87
C ARG A 188 23.70 0.70 -4.48
N ILE A 189 24.02 -0.30 -3.67
CA ILE A 189 24.83 -1.46 -4.07
C ILE A 189 23.97 -2.56 -4.73
N ARG A 190 22.63 -2.46 -4.68
CA ARG A 190 21.74 -3.46 -5.29
C ARG A 190 21.93 -3.47 -6.82
N PRO A 191 22.28 -4.62 -7.43
CA PRO A 191 22.38 -4.72 -8.90
C PRO A 191 21.01 -4.44 -9.53
N PRO A 192 20.97 -3.89 -10.77
CA PRO A 192 19.71 -3.70 -11.48
C PRO A 192 18.97 -5.04 -11.61
N ASP A 193 17.63 -5.00 -11.54
CA ASP A 193 16.81 -6.19 -11.80
C ASP A 193 17.17 -6.75 -13.20
N PRO A 194 17.26 -8.09 -13.35
CA PRO A 194 17.43 -8.68 -14.66
C PRO A 194 16.27 -8.29 -15.59
N PRO A 195 16.54 -8.16 -16.91
CA PRO A 195 15.57 -7.69 -17.89
C PRO A 195 14.31 -8.56 -17.99
#